data_AF-A0A820I5C4-F1
#
_entry.id   AF-A0A820I5C4-F1
#
_cell.length_a   1.000
_cell.length_b   1.000
_cell.length_c   1.000
_cell.angle_alpha   90.00
_cell.angle_beta   90.00
_cell.angle_gamma   90.00
#
_symmetry.space_group_name_H-M   'P 1'
#
loop_
_entity.id
_entity.type
_entity.pdbx_description
1 polymer ?
#
loop_
_entity_poly.entity_id
_entity_poly.type
_entity_poly.pdbx_seq_one_letter_code
_entity_poly.pdbx_strand_id
1 'polypeptide(L)'
;MTEVQSNFKWLFTIAQFILSLLTFVSHGIESVMFRMVQWYDLYMYTPLQYHLSPYMARIPRCVRIGNKTVTVFNANIVTYSRTLLIIPIAWLLKYDYPITACLLVLFHDFLDHVDGIVAKVQKRIYGDNIDDPLLGGFMDAFCDKIVNVFCLWTIVQETYFEQTSYFLSIGFVLLCYTIIGLETAIGV
;
A
#
# COMPACT_ATOMS: atom_id res chain seq x y z
N MET A 1 -19.52 -37.40 40.01
CA MET A 1 -18.38 -36.46 39.95
C MET A 1 -17.33 -36.84 38.90
N THR A 2 -17.13 -38.13 38.59
CA THR A 2 -16.13 -38.60 37.61
C THR A 2 -16.45 -38.26 36.15
N GLU A 3 -17.73 -38.28 35.76
CA GLU A 3 -18.16 -38.01 34.38
C GLU A 3 -17.95 -36.55 33.96
N VAL A 4 -18.25 -35.59 34.85
CA VAL A 4 -18.01 -34.16 34.61
C VAL A 4 -16.52 -33.86 34.43
N GLN A 5 -15.65 -34.49 35.23
CA GLN A 5 -14.19 -34.34 35.09
C GLN A 5 -13.67 -34.94 33.76
N SER A 6 -14.27 -36.05 33.30
CA SER A 6 -13.92 -36.66 32.01
C SER A 6 -14.28 -35.76 30.83
N ASN A 7 -15.50 -35.21 30.83
CA ASN A 7 -15.97 -34.31 29.77
C ASN A 7 -15.13 -33.02 29.70
N PHE A 8 -14.74 -32.48 30.87
CA PHE A 8 -13.89 -31.29 30.92
C PHE A 8 -12.48 -31.55 30.34
N LYS A 9 -11.86 -32.70 30.64
CA LYS A 9 -10.57 -33.08 30.05
C LYS A 9 -10.66 -33.22 28.54
N TRP A 10 -11.74 -33.81 28.02
CA TRP A 10 -11.92 -33.98 26.58
C TRP A 10 -12.06 -32.64 25.84
N LEU A 11 -12.89 -31.73 26.38
CA LEU A 11 -13.02 -30.37 25.83
C LEU A 11 -11.71 -29.61 25.85
N PHE A 12 -10.92 -29.72 26.94
CA PHE A 12 -9.61 -29.08 27.03
C PHE A 12 -8.63 -29.62 25.97
N THR A 13 -8.57 -30.93 25.77
CA THR A 13 -7.71 -31.55 24.74
C THR A 13 -8.09 -31.09 23.33
N ILE A 14 -9.39 -31.00 23.04
CA ILE A 14 -9.87 -30.50 21.74
C ILE A 14 -9.49 -29.03 21.56
N ALA A 15 -9.70 -28.18 22.57
CA ALA A 15 -9.34 -26.77 22.49
C ALA A 15 -7.83 -26.58 22.25
N GLN A 16 -6.98 -27.35 22.94
CA GLN A 16 -5.52 -27.33 22.74
C GLN A 16 -5.12 -27.80 21.34
N PHE A 17 -5.78 -28.84 20.83
CA PHE A 17 -5.55 -29.32 19.47
C PHE A 17 -5.95 -28.27 18.42
N ILE A 18 -7.13 -27.67 18.56
CA ILE A 18 -7.60 -26.60 17.67
C ILE A 18 -6.65 -25.41 17.70
N LEU A 19 -6.23 -24.96 18.89
CA LEU A 19 -5.28 -23.85 19.01
C LEU A 19 -3.94 -24.18 18.36
N SER A 20 -3.42 -25.39 18.57
CA SER A 20 -2.16 -25.84 17.95
C SER A 20 -2.26 -25.88 16.43
N LEU A 21 -3.40 -26.35 15.90
CA LEU A 21 -3.68 -26.37 14.48
C LEU A 21 -3.76 -24.95 13.90
N LEU A 22 -4.44 -24.02 14.59
CA LEU A 22 -4.54 -22.62 14.17
C LEU A 22 -3.16 -21.95 14.15
N THR A 23 -2.34 -22.16 15.17
CA THR A 23 -0.97 -21.62 15.21
C THR A 23 -0.10 -22.20 14.09
N PHE A 24 -0.20 -23.51 13.83
CA PHE A 24 0.52 -24.16 12.73
C PHE A 24 0.11 -23.57 11.37
N VAL A 25 -1.20 -23.40 11.14
CA VAL A 25 -1.72 -22.77 9.92
C VAL A 25 -1.25 -21.32 9.81
N SER A 26 -1.31 -20.55 10.90
CA SER A 26 -0.85 -19.16 10.94
C SER A 26 0.63 -19.05 10.56
N HIS A 27 1.50 -19.88 11.12
CA HIS A 27 2.92 -19.90 10.75
C HIS A 27 3.17 -20.38 9.32
N GLY A 28 2.34 -21.31 8.83
CA GLY A 28 2.37 -21.72 7.43
C GLY A 28 2.07 -20.54 6.49
N ILE A 29 1.02 -19.78 6.77
CA ILE A 29 0.63 -18.58 6.02
C ILE A 29 1.73 -17.52 6.10
N GLU A 30 2.20 -17.20 7.31
CA GLU A 30 3.27 -16.23 7.55
C GLU A 30 4.55 -16.57 6.76
N SER A 31 4.97 -17.84 6.77
CA SER A 31 6.13 -18.32 6.02
C SER A 31 5.96 -18.15 4.50
N VAL A 32 4.76 -18.43 3.98
CA VAL A 32 4.44 -18.21 2.57
C VAL A 32 4.48 -16.71 2.24
N MET A 33 3.87 -15.85 3.07
CA MET A 33 3.87 -14.41 2.87
C MET A 33 5.28 -13.82 2.88
N PHE A 34 6.13 -14.21 3.84
CA PHE A 34 7.53 -13.77 3.87
C PHE A 34 8.32 -14.18 2.63
N ARG A 35 8.13 -15.41 2.13
CA ARG A 35 8.76 -15.84 0.88
C ARG A 35 8.27 -15.04 -0.32
N MET A 36 6.98 -14.71 -0.37
CA MET A 36 6.41 -13.88 -1.44
C MET A 36 7.00 -12.47 -1.41
N VAL A 37 7.12 -11.85 -0.24
CA VAL A 37 7.78 -10.54 -0.07
C VAL A 37 9.24 -10.60 -0.52
N GLN A 38 9.99 -11.64 -0.14
CA GLN A 38 11.38 -11.82 -0.58
C GLN A 38 11.50 -11.99 -2.10
N TRP A 39 10.59 -12.75 -2.72
CA TRP A 39 10.56 -12.89 -4.18
C TRP A 39 10.22 -11.56 -4.85
N TYR A 40 9.26 -10.83 -4.31
CA TYR A 40 8.91 -9.51 -4.80
C TYR A 40 10.11 -8.55 -4.74
N ASP A 41 10.82 -8.50 -3.61
CA ASP A 41 12.02 -7.69 -3.45
C ASP A 41 13.12 -8.08 -4.45
N LEU A 42 13.33 -9.38 -4.67
CA LEU A 42 14.41 -9.88 -5.51
C LEU A 42 14.11 -9.73 -7.01
N TYR A 43 12.87 -9.99 -7.44
CA TYR A 43 12.51 -10.01 -8.85
C TYR A 43 11.94 -8.69 -9.37
N MET A 44 11.30 -7.89 -8.52
CA MET A 44 10.71 -6.60 -8.93
C MET A 44 11.55 -5.42 -8.42
N TYR A 45 11.69 -5.32 -7.09
CA TYR A 45 12.27 -4.12 -6.49
C TYR A 45 13.77 -3.96 -6.79
N THR A 46 14.56 -5.04 -6.65
CA THR A 46 16.01 -4.99 -6.83
C THR A 46 16.43 -4.60 -8.25
N PRO A 47 15.88 -5.20 -9.33
CA PRO A 47 16.20 -4.77 -10.69
C PRO A 47 15.79 -3.31 -10.94
N LEU A 48 14.61 -2.91 -10.47
CA LEU A 48 14.09 -1.56 -10.64
C LEU A 48 14.97 -0.53 -9.92
N GLN A 49 15.37 -0.81 -8.67
CA GLN A 49 16.33 -0.02 -7.93
C GLN A 49 17.69 0.05 -8.65
N TYR A 50 18.22 -1.08 -9.12
CA TYR A 50 19.50 -1.12 -9.83
C TYR A 50 19.50 -0.22 -11.08
N HIS A 51 18.44 -0.27 -11.87
CA HIS A 51 18.33 0.51 -13.10
C HIS A 51 18.00 1.99 -12.87
N LEU A 52 17.18 2.32 -11.87
CA LEU A 52 16.75 3.71 -11.63
C LEU A 52 17.70 4.52 -10.74
N SER A 53 18.43 3.88 -9.83
CA SER A 53 19.34 4.58 -8.91
C SER A 53 20.35 5.52 -9.61
N PRO A 54 20.97 5.16 -10.75
CA PRO A 54 21.88 6.06 -11.46
C PRO A 54 21.21 7.34 -11.96
N TYR A 55 19.92 7.27 -12.33
CA TYR A 55 19.17 8.44 -12.77
C TYR A 55 18.80 9.33 -11.58
N MET A 56 18.31 8.74 -10.49
CA MET A 56 17.96 9.47 -9.27
C MET A 56 19.18 10.17 -8.65
N ALA A 57 20.37 9.57 -8.77
CA ALA A 57 21.62 10.16 -8.28
C ALA A 57 22.05 11.41 -9.06
N ARG A 58 21.60 11.58 -10.31
CA ARG A 58 21.94 12.72 -11.16
C ARG A 58 20.99 13.91 -10.95
N ILE A 59 19.82 13.68 -10.36
CA ILE A 59 18.84 14.74 -10.14
C ILE A 59 19.30 15.59 -8.93
N PRO A 60 19.48 16.91 -9.10
CA PRO A 60 19.91 17.76 -7.99
C PRO A 60 18.80 17.84 -6.93
N ARG A 61 19.15 17.53 -5.68
CA ARG A 61 18.22 17.68 -4.55
C ARG A 61 17.82 19.14 -4.32
N CYS A 62 18.80 20.04 -4.40
CA CYS A 62 18.61 21.46 -4.15
C CYS A 62 19.04 22.30 -5.34
N VAL A 63 18.30 23.37 -5.62
CA VAL A 63 18.66 24.39 -6.61
C VAL A 63 18.84 25.73 -5.89
N ARG A 64 19.86 26.50 -6.29
CA ARG A 64 20.08 27.86 -5.78
C ARG A 64 19.29 28.83 -6.63
N ILE A 65 18.33 29.52 -6.03
CA ILE A 65 17.55 30.59 -6.65
C ILE A 65 17.94 31.89 -5.92
N GLY A 66 18.82 32.66 -6.55
CA GLY A 66 19.46 33.81 -5.91
C GLY A 66 20.31 33.38 -4.71
N ASN A 67 20.06 33.98 -3.54
CA ASN A 67 20.78 33.68 -2.30
C ASN A 67 20.16 32.57 -1.45
N LYS A 68 19.07 31.93 -1.92
CA LYS A 68 18.38 30.86 -1.19
C LYS A 68 18.60 29.51 -1.88
N THR A 69 18.84 28.48 -1.08
CA THR A 69 18.88 27.09 -1.53
C THR A 69 17.52 26.47 -1.26
N VAL A 70 16.85 25.97 -2.31
CA VAL A 70 15.52 25.36 -2.20
C VAL A 70 15.63 23.88 -2.56
N THR A 71 15.06 23.01 -1.73
CA THR A 71 14.92 21.58 -2.03
C THR A 71 13.86 21.41 -3.10
N VAL A 72 14.27 20.94 -4.28
CA VAL A 72 13.37 20.72 -5.42
C VAL A 72 13.05 19.25 -5.63
N PHE A 73 13.85 18.35 -5.06
CA PHE A 73 13.70 16.92 -5.27
C PHE A 73 14.10 16.13 -4.02
N ASN A 74 13.13 15.53 -3.34
CA ASN A 74 13.32 14.57 -2.26
C ASN A 74 12.21 13.51 -2.30
N ALA A 75 12.32 12.47 -1.46
CA ALA A 75 11.34 11.39 -1.41
C ALA A 75 9.92 11.93 -1.14
N ASN A 76 9.75 12.80 -0.15
CA ASN A 76 8.45 13.38 0.19
C ASN A 76 7.79 14.14 -0.98
N ILE A 77 8.56 14.89 -1.79
CA ILE A 77 8.03 15.56 -2.98
C ILE A 77 7.52 14.52 -3.99
N VAL A 78 8.22 13.40 -4.15
CA VAL A 78 7.76 12.30 -5.03
C VAL A 78 6.48 11.69 -4.48
N THR A 79 6.41 11.39 -3.18
CA THR A 79 5.21 10.87 -2.51
C THR A 79 4.01 11.81 -2.72
N TYR A 80 4.16 13.12 -2.47
CA TYR A 80 3.09 14.09 -2.71
C TYR A 80 2.68 14.18 -4.18
N SER A 81 3.65 14.14 -5.09
CA SER A 81 3.39 14.17 -6.53
C SER A 81 2.61 12.94 -6.98
N ARG A 82 2.93 11.76 -6.41
CA ARG A 82 2.19 10.52 -6.60
C ARG A 82 0.77 10.65 -6.07
N THR A 83 0.56 11.18 -4.86
CA THR A 83 -0.79 11.40 -4.30
C THR A 83 -1.65 12.28 -5.20
N LEU A 84 -1.07 13.32 -5.83
CA LEU A 84 -1.81 14.19 -6.75
C LEU A 84 -2.35 13.46 -7.99
N LEU A 85 -1.78 12.30 -8.37
CA LEU A 85 -2.31 11.47 -9.47
C LEU A 85 -3.70 10.92 -9.20
N ILE A 86 -4.16 10.91 -7.94
CA ILE A 86 -5.52 10.54 -7.59
C ILE A 86 -6.58 11.38 -8.34
N ILE A 87 -6.28 12.66 -8.59
CA ILE A 87 -7.19 13.60 -9.25
C ILE A 87 -7.44 13.18 -10.70
N PRO A 88 -6.41 13.02 -11.55
CA PRO A 88 -6.63 12.54 -12.91
C PRO A 88 -7.14 11.10 -12.97
N ILE A 89 -6.80 10.21 -12.01
CA ILE A 89 -7.38 8.86 -11.94
C ILE A 89 -8.89 8.94 -11.72
N ALA A 90 -9.34 9.66 -10.68
CA ALA A 90 -10.75 9.81 -10.37
C ALA A 90 -11.51 10.51 -11.52
N TRP A 91 -10.88 11.51 -12.15
CA TRP A 91 -11.43 12.17 -13.33
C TRP A 91 -11.64 11.18 -14.48
N LEU A 92 -10.65 10.36 -14.82
CA LEU A 92 -10.76 9.38 -15.91
C LEU A 92 -11.79 8.30 -15.62
N LEU A 93 -11.90 7.84 -14.37
CA LEU A 93 -12.95 6.90 -13.97
C LEU A 93 -14.34 7.51 -14.16
N LYS A 94 -14.51 8.78 -13.78
CA LYS A 94 -15.77 9.51 -13.96
C LYS A 94 -16.21 9.67 -15.42
N TYR A 95 -15.26 9.83 -16.36
CA TYR A 95 -15.57 9.96 -17.78
C TYR A 95 -15.49 8.63 -18.56
N ASP A 96 -15.54 7.50 -17.86
CA ASP A 96 -15.54 6.15 -18.44
C ASP A 96 -14.31 5.86 -19.32
N TYR A 97 -13.11 6.24 -18.84
CA TYR A 97 -11.82 5.87 -19.42
C TYR A 97 -11.06 4.86 -18.54
N PRO A 98 -11.59 3.64 -18.33
CA PRO A 98 -11.07 2.69 -17.35
C PRO A 98 -9.65 2.20 -17.67
N ILE A 99 -9.30 2.07 -18.95
CA ILE A 99 -7.95 1.63 -19.37
C ILE A 99 -6.91 2.70 -18.99
N THR A 100 -7.16 3.97 -19.29
CA THR A 100 -6.24 5.05 -18.95
C THR A 100 -6.15 5.25 -17.45
N ALA A 101 -7.27 5.14 -16.72
CA ALA A 101 -7.27 5.15 -15.26
C ALA A 101 -6.42 4.01 -14.70
N CYS A 102 -6.57 2.79 -15.23
CA CYS A 102 -5.76 1.63 -14.85
C CYS A 102 -4.26 1.88 -15.09
N LEU A 103 -3.88 2.41 -16.25
CA LEU A 103 -2.48 2.76 -16.54
C LEU A 103 -1.93 3.82 -15.58
N LEU A 104 -2.73 4.81 -15.18
CA LEU A 104 -2.32 5.79 -14.17
C LEU A 104 -2.18 5.19 -12.78
N VAL A 105 -3.03 4.21 -12.40
CA VAL A 105 -2.89 3.47 -11.14
C VAL A 105 -1.60 2.64 -11.15
N LEU A 106 -1.29 1.97 -12.26
CA LEU A 106 -0.01 1.25 -12.40
C LEU A 106 1.19 2.21 -12.37
N PHE A 107 1.05 3.40 -12.96
CA PHE A 107 2.09 4.41 -12.89
C PHE A 107 2.24 5.00 -11.47
N HIS A 108 1.14 5.17 -10.74
CA HIS A 108 1.15 5.53 -9.34
C HIS A 108 1.92 4.50 -8.52
N ASP A 109 1.60 3.21 -8.67
CA ASP A 109 2.30 2.09 -8.01
C ASP A 109 3.79 2.05 -8.36
N PHE A 110 4.15 2.34 -9.63
CA PHE A 110 5.55 2.48 -10.00
C PHE A 110 6.25 3.65 -9.26
N LEU A 111 5.59 4.80 -9.13
CA LEU A 111 6.15 5.96 -8.42
C LEU A 111 6.33 5.71 -6.93
N ASP A 112 5.55 4.80 -6.35
CA ASP A 112 5.72 4.34 -4.97
C ASP A 112 7.08 3.69 -4.75
N HIS A 113 7.57 2.91 -5.71
CA HIS A 113 8.94 2.41 -5.60
C HIS A 113 10.00 3.50 -5.80
N VAL A 114 9.68 4.52 -6.59
CA VAL A 114 10.62 5.59 -6.91
C VAL A 114 10.93 6.43 -5.67
N ASP A 115 9.96 6.77 -4.82
CA ASP A 115 10.24 7.59 -3.63
C ASP A 115 11.18 6.87 -2.64
N GLY A 116 11.02 5.56 -2.45
CA GLY A 116 11.90 4.72 -1.64
C GLY A 116 13.30 4.60 -2.23
N ILE A 117 13.41 4.53 -3.56
CA ILE A 117 14.70 4.58 -4.26
C ILE A 117 15.37 5.94 -4.08
N VAL A 118 14.61 7.04 -4.21
CA VAL A 118 15.10 8.40 -4.00
C VAL A 118 15.61 8.56 -2.57
N ALA A 119 14.85 8.10 -1.57
CA ALA A 119 15.27 8.12 -0.17
C ALA A 119 16.61 7.39 0.04
N LYS A 120 16.74 6.15 -0.48
CA LYS A 120 17.96 5.35 -0.39
C LYS A 120 19.15 6.00 -1.09
N VAL A 121 18.95 6.52 -2.31
CA VAL A 121 20.01 7.16 -3.10
C VAL A 121 20.46 8.46 -2.44
N GLN A 122 19.54 9.29 -1.97
CA GLN A 122 19.87 10.56 -1.33
C GLN A 122 20.57 10.35 0.01
N LYS A 123 20.10 9.39 0.83
CA LYS A 123 20.79 8.96 2.06
C LYS A 123 22.24 8.56 1.78
N ARG A 124 22.49 7.79 0.72
CA ARG A 124 23.84 7.40 0.30
C ARG A 124 24.71 8.59 -0.13
N ILE A 125 24.15 9.58 -0.82
CA ILE A 125 24.92 10.70 -1.40
C ILE A 125 25.17 11.82 -0.38
N TYR A 126 24.17 12.19 0.42
CA TYR A 126 24.27 13.34 1.33
C TYR A 126 24.27 12.98 2.83
N GLY A 127 24.19 11.70 3.19
CA GLY A 127 24.30 11.19 4.57
C GLY A 127 22.98 10.81 5.26
N ASP A 128 23.07 10.32 6.49
CA ASP A 128 21.94 9.74 7.23
C ASP A 128 20.94 10.76 7.82
N ASN A 129 21.31 12.04 7.91
CA ASN A 129 20.55 13.07 8.63
C ASN A 129 19.79 14.04 7.70
N ILE A 130 19.51 13.65 6.46
CA ILE A 130 18.91 14.57 5.48
C ILE A 130 17.38 14.63 5.60
N ASP A 131 16.75 13.45 5.73
CA ASP A 131 15.30 13.29 5.80
C ASP A 131 14.96 12.37 6.98
N ASP A 132 13.85 12.64 7.64
CA ASP A 132 13.35 11.78 8.71
C ASP A 132 12.67 10.52 8.11
N PRO A 133 13.24 9.32 8.29
CA PRO A 133 12.68 8.10 7.73
C PRO A 133 11.32 7.73 8.35
N LEU A 134 11.06 8.11 9.61
CA LEU A 134 9.79 7.82 10.28
C LEU A 134 8.67 8.67 9.68
N LEU A 135 8.93 9.97 9.52
CA LEU A 135 7.97 10.87 8.89
C LEU A 135 7.73 10.48 7.42
N GLY A 136 8.78 10.13 6.69
CA GLY A 136 8.67 9.68 5.30
C GLY A 136 7.80 8.43 5.17
N GLY A 137 8.10 7.39 5.95
CA GLY A 137 7.30 6.16 5.93
C GLY A 137 5.85 6.35 6.40
N PHE A 138 5.64 7.22 7.39
CA PHE A 138 4.28 7.58 7.82
C PHE A 138 3.50 8.29 6.70
N MET A 139 4.13 9.27 6.04
CA MET A 139 3.51 10.01 4.96
C MET A 139 3.17 9.12 3.77
N ASP A 140 4.06 8.22 3.40
CA ASP A 140 3.88 7.25 2.33
C ASP A 140 2.66 6.36 2.58
N ALA A 141 2.62 5.70 3.74
CA ALA A 141 1.49 4.87 4.17
C ALA A 141 0.18 5.66 4.26
N PHE A 142 0.22 6.92 4.72
CA PHE A 142 -0.97 7.77 4.79
C PHE A 142 -1.48 8.16 3.40
N CYS A 143 -0.57 8.47 2.48
CA CYS A 143 -0.91 8.85 1.11
C CYS A 143 -1.52 7.67 0.31
N ASP A 144 -1.01 6.46 0.48
CA ASP A 144 -1.57 5.26 -0.17
C ASP A 144 -3.01 5.00 0.24
N LYS A 145 -3.32 5.17 1.52
CA LYS A 145 -4.70 5.05 2.03
C LYS A 145 -5.62 6.06 1.40
N ILE A 146 -5.20 7.33 1.31
CA ILE A 146 -6.00 8.38 0.66
C ILE A 146 -6.32 7.95 -0.77
N VAL A 147 -5.32 7.46 -1.50
CA VAL A 147 -5.47 7.02 -2.89
C VAL A 147 -6.46 5.86 -3.01
N ASN A 148 -6.27 4.81 -2.21
CA ASN A 148 -7.16 3.64 -2.22
C ASN A 148 -8.61 4.00 -1.86
N VAL A 149 -8.82 4.76 -0.78
CA VAL A 149 -10.15 5.15 -0.32
C VAL A 149 -10.87 6.00 -1.38
N PHE A 150 -10.19 6.96 -1.99
CA PHE A 150 -10.82 7.82 -3.00
C PHE A 150 -11.12 7.07 -4.30
N CYS A 151 -10.24 6.15 -4.71
CA CYS A 151 -10.49 5.29 -5.87
C CYS A 151 -11.72 4.41 -5.65
N LEU A 152 -11.79 3.70 -4.52
CA LEU A 152 -12.96 2.88 -4.16
C LEU A 152 -14.24 3.71 -4.07
N TRP A 153 -14.15 4.89 -3.44
CA TRP A 153 -15.28 5.81 -3.37
C TRP A 153 -15.77 6.24 -4.76
N THR A 154 -14.85 6.60 -5.66
CA THR A 154 -15.19 7.02 -7.03
C THR A 154 -15.84 5.86 -7.80
N ILE A 155 -15.30 4.65 -7.68
CA ILE A 155 -15.89 3.46 -8.31
C ILE A 155 -17.33 3.24 -7.81
N VAL A 156 -17.57 3.35 -6.50
CA VAL A 156 -18.92 3.21 -5.94
C VAL A 156 -19.87 4.28 -6.46
N GLN A 157 -19.41 5.53 -6.65
CA GLN A 157 -20.26 6.62 -7.15
C GLN A 157 -20.59 6.49 -8.64
N GLU A 158 -19.64 6.05 -9.46
CA GLU A 158 -19.76 6.05 -10.92
C GLU A 158 -20.24 4.70 -11.49
N THR A 159 -20.40 3.67 -10.65
CA THR A 159 -20.94 2.38 -11.08
C THR A 159 -22.44 2.48 -11.38
N TYR A 160 -22.84 2.12 -12.61
CA TYR A 160 -24.25 2.07 -13.03
C TYR A 160 -25.00 0.88 -12.42
N PHE A 161 -25.52 1.04 -11.21
CA PHE A 161 -26.21 -0.04 -10.49
C PHE A 161 -27.56 -0.45 -11.10
N GLU A 162 -28.15 0.38 -11.97
CA GLU A 162 -29.45 0.09 -12.60
C GLU A 162 -29.44 -1.18 -13.47
N GLN A 163 -28.27 -1.56 -14.01
CA GLN A 163 -28.11 -2.73 -14.88
C GLN A 163 -27.65 -3.98 -14.11
N THR A 164 -27.32 -3.84 -12.84
CA THR A 164 -26.85 -4.94 -11.99
C THR A 164 -27.97 -5.49 -11.10
N SER A 165 -27.89 -6.77 -10.75
CA SER A 165 -28.84 -7.34 -9.81
C SER A 165 -28.74 -6.67 -8.43
N TYR A 166 -29.87 -6.58 -7.72
CA TYR A 166 -29.94 -5.96 -6.40
C TYR A 166 -28.92 -6.58 -5.41
N PHE A 167 -28.82 -7.91 -5.39
CA PHE A 167 -27.88 -8.61 -4.52
C PHE A 167 -26.42 -8.33 -4.86
N LEU A 168 -26.08 -8.24 -6.16
CA LEU A 168 -24.73 -7.92 -6.60
C LEU A 168 -24.36 -6.48 -6.21
N SER A 169 -25.30 -5.55 -6.39
CA SER A 169 -25.12 -4.13 -6.03
C SER A 169 -24.84 -3.97 -4.53
N ILE A 170 -25.64 -4.62 -3.68
CA ILE A 170 -25.42 -4.62 -2.22
C ILE A 170 -24.08 -5.25 -1.87
N GLY A 171 -23.78 -6.43 -2.42
CA GLY A 171 -22.52 -7.11 -2.16
C GLY A 171 -21.31 -6.26 -2.53
N PHE A 172 -21.37 -5.58 -3.67
CA PHE A 172 -20.32 -4.68 -4.15
C PHE A 172 -20.12 -3.47 -3.23
N VAL A 173 -21.22 -2.80 -2.85
CA VAL A 173 -21.20 -1.65 -1.94
C VAL A 173 -20.64 -2.06 -0.58
N LEU A 174 -21.13 -3.16 0.00
CA LEU A 174 -20.63 -3.67 1.28
C LEU A 174 -19.14 -4.02 1.21
N LEU A 175 -18.68 -4.63 0.12
CA LEU A 175 -17.27 -4.94 -0.08
C LEU A 175 -16.41 -3.67 -0.08
N CYS A 176 -16.79 -2.66 -0.86
CA CYS A 176 -16.04 -1.40 -0.95
C CYS A 176 -15.99 -0.68 0.40
N TYR A 177 -17.13 -0.53 1.09
CA TYR A 177 -17.15 0.08 2.43
C TYR A 177 -16.39 -0.74 3.47
N THR A 178 -16.39 -2.08 3.36
CA THR A 178 -15.59 -2.93 4.24
C THR A 178 -14.10 -2.67 4.01
N ILE A 179 -13.63 -2.62 2.76
CA ILE A 179 -12.23 -2.33 2.44
C ILE A 179 -11.86 -0.92 2.92
N ILE A 180 -12.68 0.09 2.65
CA ILE A 180 -12.45 1.46 3.16
C ILE A 180 -12.36 1.47 4.69
N GLY A 181 -13.28 0.78 5.37
CA GLY A 181 -13.28 0.65 6.82
C GLY A 181 -12.02 -0.05 7.34
N LEU A 182 -11.57 -1.10 6.68
CA LEU A 182 -10.32 -1.80 7.00
C LEU A 182 -9.10 -0.91 6.77
N GLU A 183 -8.98 -0.23 5.64
CA GLU A 183 -7.89 0.71 5.35
C GLU A 183 -7.82 1.86 6.35
N THR A 184 -8.98 2.32 6.82
CA THR A 184 -9.09 3.39 7.82
C THR A 184 -8.81 2.87 9.25
N ALA A 185 -9.28 1.67 9.60
CA ALA A 185 -9.13 1.09 10.93
C ALA A 185 -7.74 0.49 11.16
N ILE A 186 -7.16 -0.13 10.12
CA ILE A 186 -5.81 -0.65 10.10
C ILE A 186 -4.88 0.53 9.82
N GLY A 187 -4.77 1.48 10.75
CA GLY A 187 -3.57 2.30 10.91
C GLY A 187 -3.80 3.78 11.21
N VAL A 188 -3.33 4.19 12.40
CA VAL A 188 -1.95 4.69 12.56
C VAL A 188 -1.18 3.66 13.37
#